data_AF-A0A538NI44-F1
#
_entry.id   AF-A0A538NI44-F1
#
_cell.length_a   1.000
_cell.length_b   1.000
_cell.length_c   1.000
_cell.angle_alpha   90.00
_cell.angle_beta   90.00
_cell.angle_gamma   90.00
#
_symmetry.space_group_name_H-M   'P 1'
#
loop_
_entity.id
_entity.type
_entity.pdbx_description
1 polymer ?
#
loop_
_entity_poly.entity_id
_entity_poly.type
_entity_poly.pdbx_seq_one_letter_code
_entity_poly.pdbx_strand_id
1 'polypeptide(L)'
;MTPAPVSRATNDRKAPFLSRLGRWVAELVLVFVGVYAAFWLNNYQQHQQDAKRRDQILASLEQEFRKGIESGKISGAKEERQAAEFRRALDADEMPPLHPCVFTTDYSPGDIATLLQSGGVELLDVKTLMALRELESVIRWGLSDMAHYQKLSDELIVPNLDQNISLFYDPATKKLRKRFEIYPQALVALVKFAHDLDRTKTELVKQIQAERQRGR
;
A
#
# COMPACT_ATOMS: atom_id res chain seq x y z
N MET A 1 -12.48 55.79 95.39
CA MET A 1 -11.48 54.85 94.84
C MET A 1 -11.79 54.63 93.37
N THR A 2 -10.95 55.19 92.48
CA THR A 2 -10.78 54.86 91.04
C THR A 2 -10.17 53.45 90.89
N PRO A 3 -10.10 52.79 89.69
CA PRO A 3 -10.61 53.14 88.34
C PRO A 3 -11.32 51.95 87.59
N ALA A 4 -11.64 52.19 86.32
CA ALA A 4 -12.29 51.32 85.30
C ALA A 4 -11.36 50.19 84.75
N PRO A 5 -11.76 49.31 83.78
CA PRO A 5 -12.03 49.76 82.40
C PRO A 5 -13.12 49.02 81.58
N VAL A 6 -13.55 49.77 80.58
CA VAL A 6 -14.17 49.41 79.29
C VAL A 6 -13.54 48.18 78.63
N SER A 7 -14.36 47.20 78.23
CA SER A 7 -14.00 46.24 77.17
C SER A 7 -14.74 46.61 75.88
N ARG A 8 -14.04 47.36 75.04
CA ARG A 8 -14.36 47.58 73.64
C ARG A 8 -13.88 46.34 72.89
N ALA A 9 -14.76 45.37 72.67
CA ALA A 9 -14.43 44.26 71.79
C ALA A 9 -14.36 44.81 70.36
N THR A 10 -13.13 44.82 69.85
CA THR A 10 -12.74 45.19 68.51
C THR A 10 -13.44 44.32 67.46
N ASN A 11 -13.87 45.01 66.41
CA ASN A 11 -14.29 44.48 65.13
C ASN A 11 -13.30 43.43 64.60
N ASP A 12 -13.74 42.22 64.31
CA ASP A 12 -12.94 41.23 63.56
C ASP A 12 -13.80 40.52 62.50
N ARG A 13 -14.31 41.30 61.54
CA ARG A 13 -14.76 40.77 60.24
C ARG A 13 -13.53 40.50 59.37
N LYS A 14 -12.81 39.42 59.64
CA LYS A 14 -11.83 38.84 58.70
C LYS A 14 -12.26 37.46 58.26
N ALA A 15 -13.39 37.37 57.56
CA ALA A 15 -13.70 36.20 56.74
C ALA A 15 -14.67 36.52 55.59
N PRO A 16 -14.24 37.28 54.56
CA PRO A 16 -14.87 37.10 53.25
C PRO A 16 -13.88 36.79 52.12
N PHE A 17 -12.57 36.84 52.36
CA PHE A 17 -11.57 36.69 51.29
C PHE A 17 -11.09 35.23 51.12
N LEU A 18 -10.83 34.52 52.22
CA LEU A 18 -10.40 33.11 52.20
C LEU A 18 -11.48 32.14 51.69
N SER A 19 -12.76 32.39 52.01
CA SER A 19 -13.88 31.60 51.50
C SER A 19 -14.16 31.84 50.02
N ARG A 20 -13.92 33.06 49.54
CA ARG A 20 -14.01 33.38 48.10
C ARG A 20 -12.86 32.78 47.31
N LEU A 21 -11.63 32.78 47.84
CA LEU A 21 -10.49 32.11 47.22
C LEU A 21 -10.68 30.59 47.13
N GLY A 22 -11.16 29.95 48.20
CA GLY A 22 -11.46 28.51 48.17
C GLY A 22 -12.55 28.15 47.16
N ARG A 23 -13.57 29.00 47.01
CA ARG A 23 -14.59 28.84 45.98
C ARG A 23 -14.04 29.00 44.56
N TRP A 24 -13.18 30.00 44.32
CA TRP A 24 -12.51 30.19 43.02
C TRP A 24 -11.59 29.03 42.66
N VAL A 25 -10.82 28.51 43.61
CA VAL A 25 -9.94 27.35 43.39
C VAL A 25 -10.76 26.08 43.13
N ALA A 26 -11.85 25.86 43.88
CA ALA A 26 -12.74 24.73 43.65
C ALA A 26 -13.41 24.79 42.26
N GLU A 27 -13.82 25.98 41.84
CA GLU A 27 -14.40 26.21 40.51
C GLU A 27 -13.37 25.98 39.40
N LEU A 28 -12.13 26.41 39.59
CA LEU A 28 -11.03 26.18 38.64
C LEU A 28 -10.68 24.69 38.53
N VAL A 29 -10.61 23.97 39.65
CA VAL A 29 -10.40 22.51 39.67
C VAL A 29 -11.56 21.77 39.01
N LEU A 30 -12.82 22.18 39.26
CA LEU A 30 -14.00 21.56 38.67
C LEU A 30 -14.04 21.73 37.14
N VAL A 31 -13.71 22.92 36.64
CA VAL A 31 -13.57 23.18 35.20
C VAL A 31 -12.44 22.32 34.61
N PHE A 32 -11.30 22.21 35.29
CA PHE A 32 -10.17 21.42 34.82
C PHE A 32 -10.49 19.93 34.73
N VAL A 33 -11.18 19.38 35.74
CA VAL A 33 -11.65 18.00 35.75
C VAL A 33 -12.69 17.77 34.65
N GLY A 34 -13.59 18.72 34.42
CA GLY A 34 -14.58 18.65 33.34
C GLY A 34 -13.94 18.62 31.95
N VAL A 35 -12.95 19.48 31.69
CA VAL A 35 -12.21 19.50 30.42
C VAL A 35 -11.40 18.22 30.23
N TYR A 36 -10.72 17.74 31.28
CA TYR A 36 -9.97 16.48 31.20
C TYR A 36 -10.87 15.27 30.97
N ALA A 37 -12.02 15.20 31.64
CA ALA A 37 -13.00 14.12 31.46
C ALA A 37 -13.61 14.14 30.05
N ALA A 38 -13.97 15.32 29.53
CA ALA A 38 -14.48 15.47 28.17
C ALA A 38 -13.42 15.10 27.12
N PHE A 39 -12.17 15.51 27.33
CA PHE A 39 -11.05 15.13 26.47
C PHE A 39 -10.80 13.61 26.51
N TRP A 40 -10.82 12.99 27.70
CA TRP A 40 -10.63 11.55 27.85
C TRP A 40 -11.74 10.73 27.19
N LEU A 41 -13.00 11.13 27.36
CA LEU A 41 -14.15 10.48 26.72
C LEU A 41 -14.09 10.61 25.19
N ASN A 42 -13.76 11.80 24.68
CA ASN A 42 -13.60 12.03 23.26
C ASN A 42 -12.44 11.19 22.68
N ASN A 43 -11.32 11.11 23.39
CA ASN A 43 -10.16 10.33 22.97
C ASN A 43 -10.48 8.83 22.94
N TYR A 44 -11.26 8.33 23.91
CA TYR A 44 -11.69 6.93 23.93
C TYR A 44 -12.63 6.58 22.75
N GLN A 45 -13.59 7.46 22.44
CA GLN A 45 -14.48 7.27 21.29
C GLN A 45 -13.74 7.37 19.97
N GLN A 46 -12.78 8.29 19.86
CA GLN A 46 -11.95 8.48 18.68
C GLN A 46 -11.07 7.25 18.41
N HIS A 47 -10.42 6.69 19.43
CA HIS A 47 -9.66 5.45 19.29
C HIS A 47 -10.51 4.26 18.80
N GLN A 48 -11.78 4.15 19.24
CA GLN A 48 -12.67 3.11 18.71
C GLN A 48 -13.07 3.34 17.26
N GLN A 49 -13.25 4.59 16.84
CA GLN A 49 -13.57 4.92 15.45
C GLN A 49 -12.37 4.67 14.53
N ASP A 50 -11.17 5.06 14.96
CA ASP A 50 -9.92 4.83 14.22
C ASP A 50 -9.62 3.34 14.09
N ALA A 51 -9.82 2.55 15.14
CA ALA A 51 -9.68 1.10 15.09
C ALA A 51 -10.64 0.45 14.08
N LYS A 52 -11.90 0.91 14.02
CA LYS A 52 -12.88 0.42 13.04
C LYS A 52 -12.51 0.80 11.61
N ARG A 53 -12.11 2.06 11.38
CA ARG A 53 -11.67 2.53 10.05
C ARG A 53 -10.43 1.77 9.57
N ARG A 54 -9.47 1.58 10.46
CA ARG A 54 -8.26 0.78 10.19
C ARG A 54 -8.61 -0.65 9.80
N ASP A 55 -9.47 -1.34 10.56
CA ASP A 55 -9.86 -2.72 10.21
C ASP A 55 -10.61 -2.79 8.87
N GLN A 56 -11.45 -1.80 8.55
CA GLN A 56 -12.11 -1.70 7.25
C GLN A 56 -11.11 -1.54 6.11
N ILE A 57 -10.13 -0.63 6.23
CA ILE A 57 -9.08 -0.43 5.23
C ILE A 57 -8.27 -1.71 5.05
N LEU A 58 -7.81 -2.32 6.15
CA LEU A 58 -7.02 -3.56 6.10
C LEU A 58 -7.81 -4.72 5.49
N ALA A 59 -9.11 -4.83 5.79
CA ALA A 59 -9.97 -5.86 5.21
C ALA A 59 -10.19 -5.67 3.70
N SER A 60 -10.43 -4.43 3.25
CA SER A 60 -10.57 -4.10 1.83
C SER A 60 -9.27 -4.39 1.06
N LEU A 61 -8.12 -3.95 1.59
CA LEU A 61 -6.81 -4.24 1.01
C LEU A 61 -6.54 -5.74 0.92
N GLU A 62 -6.82 -6.49 1.99
CA GLU A 62 -6.65 -7.95 2.01
C GLU A 62 -7.49 -8.62 0.93
N GLN A 63 -8.75 -8.23 0.79
CA GLN A 63 -9.65 -8.79 -0.22
C GLN A 63 -9.18 -8.48 -1.65
N GLU A 64 -8.79 -7.23 -1.90
CA GLU A 64 -8.29 -6.80 -3.20
C GLU A 64 -7.02 -7.56 -3.62
N PHE A 65 -6.04 -7.65 -2.71
CA PHE A 65 -4.80 -8.37 -3.01
C PHE A 65 -5.01 -9.88 -3.16
N ARG A 66 -5.90 -10.51 -2.37
CA ARG A 66 -6.25 -11.93 -2.56
C ARG A 66 -6.87 -12.18 -3.93
N LYS A 67 -7.80 -11.33 -4.37
CA LYS A 67 -8.39 -11.41 -5.71
C LYS A 67 -7.31 -11.25 -6.78
N GLY A 68 -6.38 -10.30 -6.58
CA GLY A 68 -5.25 -10.07 -7.47
C GLY A 68 -4.26 -11.24 -7.54
N ILE A 69 -4.03 -11.95 -6.44
CA ILE A 69 -3.21 -13.18 -6.39
C ILE A 69 -3.89 -14.32 -7.15
N GLU A 70 -5.19 -14.53 -6.92
CA GLU A 70 -5.94 -15.60 -7.58
C GLU A 70 -6.00 -15.39 -9.10
N SER A 71 -6.29 -14.16 -9.55
CA SER A 71 -6.25 -13.80 -10.96
C SER A 71 -4.83 -13.85 -11.54
N GLY A 72 -3.83 -13.46 -10.75
CA GLY A 72 -2.42 -13.48 -11.11
C GLY A 72 -1.90 -14.89 -11.37
N LYS A 73 -2.33 -15.90 -10.60
CA LYS A 73 -1.92 -17.31 -10.80
C LYS A 73 -2.33 -17.86 -12.17
N ILE A 74 -3.54 -17.55 -12.61
CA ILE A 74 -4.04 -18.03 -13.91
C ILE A 74 -3.26 -17.36 -15.04
N SER A 75 -3.02 -16.05 -14.93
CA SER A 75 -2.31 -15.26 -15.94
C SER A 75 -0.82 -15.61 -15.98
N GLY A 76 -0.16 -15.68 -14.82
CA GLY A 76 1.24 -16.05 -14.68
C GLY A 76 1.55 -17.47 -15.18
N ALA A 77 0.68 -18.45 -14.89
CA ALA A 77 0.85 -19.81 -15.41
C ALA A 77 0.78 -19.86 -16.94
N LYS A 78 -0.03 -19.00 -17.56
CA LYS A 78 -0.10 -18.87 -19.02
C LYS A 78 1.18 -18.25 -19.58
N GLU A 79 1.70 -17.19 -18.94
CA GLU A 79 2.93 -16.51 -19.33
C GLU A 79 4.15 -17.43 -19.19
N GLU A 80 4.26 -18.17 -18.09
CA GLU A 80 5.28 -19.20 -17.86
C GLU A 80 5.25 -20.27 -18.95
N ARG A 81 4.05 -20.78 -19.24
CA ARG A 81 3.88 -21.79 -20.27
C ARG A 81 4.31 -21.27 -21.63
N GLN A 82 3.92 -20.07 -22.01
CA GLN A 82 4.29 -19.46 -23.29
C GLN A 82 5.81 -19.25 -23.39
N ALA A 83 6.44 -18.73 -22.34
CA ALA A 83 7.89 -18.54 -22.29
C ALA A 83 8.65 -19.88 -22.38
N ALA A 84 8.18 -20.90 -21.67
CA ALA A 84 8.77 -22.24 -21.66
C ALA A 84 8.59 -22.96 -22.99
N GLU A 85 7.40 -22.89 -23.60
CA GLU A 85 7.12 -23.47 -24.92
C GLU A 85 7.99 -22.82 -26.00
N PHE A 86 8.10 -21.49 -26.00
CA PHE A 86 8.97 -20.78 -26.94
C PHE A 86 10.45 -21.16 -26.76
N ARG A 87 10.93 -21.20 -25.50
CA ARG A 87 12.30 -21.61 -25.19
C ARG A 87 12.57 -23.04 -25.65
N ARG A 88 11.66 -23.97 -25.34
CA ARG A 88 11.78 -25.37 -25.72
C ARG A 88 11.85 -25.54 -27.24
N ALA A 89 11.02 -24.81 -27.99
CA ALA A 89 11.05 -24.84 -29.45
C ALA A 89 12.40 -24.31 -29.99
N LEU A 90 12.91 -23.21 -29.44
CA LEU A 90 14.25 -22.72 -29.81
C LEU A 90 15.36 -23.73 -29.51
N ASP A 91 15.32 -24.38 -28.34
CA ASP A 91 16.33 -25.36 -27.93
C ASP A 91 16.25 -26.66 -28.75
N ALA A 92 15.09 -26.92 -29.37
CA ALA A 92 14.88 -28.04 -30.30
C ALA A 92 15.24 -27.70 -31.76
N ASP A 93 15.92 -26.58 -31.99
CA ASP A 93 16.23 -26.05 -33.34
C ASP A 93 14.96 -25.86 -34.21
N GLU A 94 13.84 -25.52 -33.59
CA GLU A 94 12.62 -25.08 -34.26
C GLU A 94 12.60 -23.56 -34.43
N MET A 95 11.74 -23.07 -35.34
CA MET A 95 11.52 -21.65 -35.58
C MET A 95 10.09 -21.28 -35.12
N PRO A 96 9.83 -21.14 -33.82
CA PRO A 96 8.50 -20.78 -33.33
C PRO A 96 8.10 -19.36 -33.79
N PRO A 97 6.82 -19.10 -34.10
CA PRO A 97 6.39 -17.75 -34.49
C PRO A 97 6.53 -16.75 -33.33
N LEU A 98 6.96 -15.54 -33.66
CA LEU A 98 6.93 -14.40 -32.74
C LEU A 98 5.53 -13.81 -32.74
N HIS A 99 5.06 -13.40 -31.55
CA HIS A 99 3.75 -12.76 -31.38
C HIS A 99 3.93 -11.32 -30.91
N PRO A 100 2.97 -10.42 -31.17
CA PRO A 100 2.96 -9.10 -30.56
C PRO A 100 3.05 -9.18 -29.02
N CYS A 101 3.93 -8.39 -28.43
CA CYS A 101 3.99 -8.20 -26.98
C CYS A 101 2.96 -7.15 -26.58
N VAL A 102 1.73 -7.59 -26.26
CA VAL A 102 0.64 -6.70 -25.84
C VAL A 102 0.47 -6.81 -24.33
N PHE A 103 0.55 -5.68 -23.65
CA PHE A 103 0.31 -5.59 -22.21
C PHE A 103 -0.89 -4.69 -21.95
N THR A 104 -1.94 -5.25 -21.34
CA THR A 104 -3.10 -4.49 -20.89
C THR A 104 -3.18 -4.57 -19.38
N THR A 105 -3.12 -3.42 -18.71
CA THR A 105 -3.34 -3.30 -17.26
C THR A 105 -4.42 -2.27 -17.00
N ASP A 106 -5.30 -2.58 -16.06
CA ASP A 106 -6.25 -1.66 -15.44
C ASP A 106 -5.65 -0.94 -14.22
N TYR A 107 -4.37 -1.17 -13.92
CA TYR A 107 -3.67 -0.54 -12.80
C TYR A 107 -3.55 0.98 -12.99
N SER A 108 -4.03 1.72 -11.98
CA SER A 108 -3.83 3.15 -11.83
C SER A 108 -2.87 3.43 -10.67
N PRO A 109 -1.71 4.09 -10.91
CA PRO A 109 -0.81 4.52 -9.85
C PRO A 109 -1.47 5.43 -8.80
N GLY A 110 -2.56 6.10 -9.17
CA GLY A 110 -3.29 7.01 -8.30
C GLY A 110 -4.06 6.29 -7.18
N ASP A 111 -4.34 5.00 -7.31
CA ASP A 111 -5.28 4.32 -6.41
C ASP A 111 -4.64 4.08 -5.03
N ILE A 112 -3.39 3.62 -5.01
CA ILE A 112 -2.61 3.47 -3.76
C ILE A 112 -2.34 4.84 -3.14
N ALA A 113 -1.97 5.83 -3.94
CA ALA A 113 -1.72 7.19 -3.46
C ALA A 113 -2.98 7.81 -2.83
N THR A 114 -4.14 7.61 -3.45
CA THR A 114 -5.43 8.07 -2.93
C THR A 114 -5.77 7.40 -1.60
N LEU A 115 -5.54 6.08 -1.48
CA LEU A 115 -5.74 5.34 -0.24
C LEU A 115 -4.82 5.82 0.90
N LEU A 116 -3.56 6.10 0.58
CA LEU A 116 -2.60 6.65 1.57
C LEU A 116 -3.00 8.06 2.01
N GLN A 117 -3.44 8.90 1.07
CA GLN A 117 -3.88 10.28 1.34
C GLN A 117 -5.20 10.35 2.11
N SER A 118 -6.11 9.38 1.96
CA SER A 118 -7.38 9.33 2.69
C SER A 118 -7.26 8.89 4.17
N GLY A 119 -6.04 8.91 4.72
CA GLY A 119 -5.76 8.52 6.12
C GLY A 119 -4.99 7.21 6.27
N GLY A 120 -4.58 6.54 5.18
CA GLY A 120 -3.79 5.31 5.24
C GLY A 120 -2.43 5.49 5.94
N VAL A 121 -1.80 6.67 5.82
CA VAL A 121 -0.51 6.97 6.48
C VAL A 121 -0.64 7.01 8.01
N GLU A 122 -1.77 7.47 8.54
CA GLU A 122 -1.99 7.61 9.98
C GLU A 122 -2.52 6.32 10.62
N LEU A 123 -3.21 5.50 9.83
CA LEU A 123 -3.93 4.32 10.32
C LEU A 123 -3.16 2.99 10.14
N LEU A 124 -2.21 2.92 9.21
CA LEU A 124 -1.48 1.68 8.90
C LEU A 124 -0.12 1.62 9.61
N ASP A 125 0.29 0.41 10.00
CA ASP A 125 1.63 0.18 10.55
C ASP A 125 2.73 0.52 9.52
N VAL A 126 3.88 0.99 10.01
CA VAL A 126 5.02 1.39 9.18
C VAL A 126 5.46 0.26 8.26
N LYS A 127 5.43 -0.99 8.75
CA LYS A 127 5.77 -2.18 7.95
C LYS A 127 4.80 -2.40 6.79
N THR A 128 3.52 -2.14 7.00
CA THR A 128 2.48 -2.25 5.98
C THR A 128 2.62 -1.14 4.94
N LEU A 129 2.95 0.08 5.37
CA LEU A 129 3.27 1.19 4.48
C LEU A 129 4.51 0.90 3.62
N MET A 130 5.57 0.32 4.21
CA MET A 130 6.76 -0.09 3.47
C MET A 130 6.46 -1.19 2.43
N ALA A 131 5.65 -2.20 2.81
CA ALA A 131 5.25 -3.27 1.90
C ALA A 131 4.35 -2.75 0.75
N LEU A 132 3.46 -1.79 1.01
CA LEU A 132 2.68 -1.10 -0.02
C LEU A 132 3.58 -0.34 -1.00
N ARG A 133 4.59 0.38 -0.49
CA ARG A 133 5.56 1.10 -1.33
C ARG A 133 6.42 0.14 -2.16
N GLU A 134 6.78 -1.01 -1.61
CA GLU A 134 7.50 -2.06 -2.34
C GLU A 134 6.65 -2.60 -3.49
N LEU A 135 5.37 -2.89 -3.22
CA LEU A 135 4.41 -3.32 -4.26
C LEU A 135 4.29 -2.28 -5.38
N GLU A 136 4.12 -1.00 -5.05
CA GLU A 136 4.07 0.10 -6.02
C GLU A 136 5.35 0.15 -6.87
N SER A 137 6.51 -0.02 -6.24
CA SER A 137 7.80 -0.04 -6.94
C SER A 137 7.89 -1.20 -7.93
N VAL A 138 7.50 -2.41 -7.52
CA VAL A 138 7.48 -3.60 -8.40
C VAL A 138 6.56 -3.33 -9.60
N ILE A 139 5.33 -2.84 -9.35
CA ILE A 139 4.37 -2.52 -10.42
C ILE A 139 4.95 -1.49 -11.38
N ARG A 140 5.48 -0.37 -10.89
CA ARG A 140 6.01 0.70 -11.73
C ARG A 140 7.19 0.24 -12.60
N TRP A 141 8.13 -0.52 -12.03
CA TRP A 141 9.26 -1.05 -12.78
C TRP A 141 8.80 -2.05 -13.85
N GLY A 142 7.92 -3.00 -13.50
CA GLY A 142 7.41 -3.97 -14.46
C GLY A 142 6.61 -3.34 -15.60
N LEU A 143 5.78 -2.34 -15.31
CA LEU A 143 5.07 -1.59 -16.36
C LEU A 143 6.00 -0.81 -17.27
N SER A 144 7.09 -0.24 -16.73
CA SER A 144 8.12 0.42 -17.55
C SER A 144 8.81 -0.57 -18.48
N ASP A 145 9.19 -1.75 -17.98
CA ASP A 145 9.80 -2.81 -18.79
C ASP A 145 8.85 -3.29 -19.88
N MET A 146 7.57 -3.53 -19.54
CA MET A 146 6.53 -3.93 -20.49
C MET A 146 6.32 -2.89 -21.59
N ALA A 147 6.22 -1.61 -21.24
CA ALA A 147 6.07 -0.54 -22.21
C ALA A 147 7.27 -0.47 -23.16
N HIS A 148 8.47 -0.70 -22.66
CA HIS A 148 9.68 -0.78 -23.49
C HIS A 148 9.61 -1.95 -24.47
N TYR A 149 9.25 -3.16 -24.01
CA TYR A 149 9.13 -4.33 -24.87
C TYR A 149 7.98 -4.22 -25.89
N GLN A 150 6.85 -3.65 -25.49
CA GLN A 150 5.73 -3.40 -26.40
C GLN A 150 6.16 -2.46 -27.53
N LYS A 151 6.84 -1.35 -27.20
CA LYS A 151 7.36 -0.43 -28.22
C LYS A 151 8.29 -1.13 -29.20
N LEU A 152 9.21 -1.96 -28.70
CA LEU A 152 10.12 -2.73 -29.57
C LEU A 152 9.37 -3.77 -30.41
N SER A 153 8.31 -4.37 -29.87
CA SER A 153 7.43 -5.27 -30.62
C SER A 153 6.71 -4.53 -31.75
N ASP A 154 6.17 -3.35 -31.46
CA ASP A 154 5.48 -2.49 -32.44
C ASP A 154 6.42 -2.00 -33.55
N GLU A 155 7.69 -1.76 -33.25
CA GLU A 155 8.68 -1.30 -34.22
C GLU A 155 9.31 -2.45 -35.05
N LEU A 156 9.53 -3.62 -34.44
CA LEU A 156 10.33 -4.69 -35.07
C LEU A 156 9.51 -5.92 -35.46
N ILE A 157 8.51 -6.30 -34.67
CA ILE A 157 7.77 -7.56 -34.82
C ILE A 157 6.49 -7.32 -35.62
N VAL A 158 5.63 -6.42 -35.13
CA VAL A 158 4.30 -6.13 -35.71
C VAL A 158 4.34 -5.83 -37.21
N PRO A 159 5.27 -4.99 -37.74
CA PRO A 159 5.29 -4.65 -39.16
C PRO A 159 5.70 -5.80 -40.08
N ASN A 160 6.14 -6.92 -39.49
CA ASN A 160 6.75 -8.01 -40.22
C ASN A 160 6.05 -9.37 -39.98
N LEU A 161 4.88 -9.39 -39.33
CA LEU A 161 4.18 -10.63 -38.98
C LEU A 161 3.71 -11.43 -40.19
N ASP A 162 3.45 -10.76 -41.31
CA ASP A 162 3.05 -11.34 -42.59
C ASP A 162 4.24 -11.79 -43.44
N GLN A 163 5.47 -11.42 -43.04
CA GLN A 163 6.67 -11.80 -43.76
C GLN A 163 7.12 -13.24 -43.45
N ASN A 164 8.00 -13.77 -44.30
CA ASN A 164 8.56 -15.10 -44.13
C ASN A 164 9.33 -15.22 -42.80
N ILE A 165 9.20 -16.37 -42.13
CA ILE A 165 9.87 -16.64 -40.84
C ILE A 165 11.39 -16.47 -40.88
N SER A 166 12.01 -16.63 -42.07
CA SER A 166 13.44 -16.37 -42.32
C SER A 166 13.86 -14.90 -42.11
N LEU A 167 12.91 -13.99 -41.98
CA LEU A 167 13.17 -12.63 -41.54
C LEU A 167 13.60 -12.62 -40.06
N PHE A 168 12.92 -13.40 -39.21
CA PHE A 168 13.15 -13.49 -37.77
C PHE A 168 14.31 -14.42 -37.42
N TYR A 169 14.46 -15.49 -38.19
CA TYR A 169 15.44 -16.54 -37.98
C TYR A 169 16.53 -16.53 -39.05
N ASP A 170 17.72 -16.99 -38.69
CA ASP A 170 18.71 -17.39 -39.67
C ASP A 170 18.37 -18.82 -40.16
N PRO A 171 18.09 -19.04 -41.45
CA PRO A 171 17.68 -20.36 -41.95
C PRO A 171 18.77 -21.43 -41.85
N ALA A 172 20.06 -21.04 -41.80
CA ALA A 172 21.16 -21.98 -41.71
C ALA A 172 21.39 -22.46 -40.27
N THR A 173 21.33 -21.53 -39.31
CA THR A 173 21.56 -21.83 -37.89
C THR A 173 20.28 -22.10 -37.11
N LYS A 174 19.11 -21.78 -37.69
CA LYS A 174 17.79 -21.78 -37.07
C LYS A 174 17.68 -20.94 -35.79
N LYS A 175 18.66 -20.07 -35.55
CA LYS A 175 18.68 -19.17 -34.40
C LYS A 175 17.93 -17.88 -34.71
N LEU A 176 17.38 -17.28 -33.66
CA LEU A 176 16.85 -15.93 -33.74
C LEU A 176 17.96 -14.98 -34.21
N ARG A 177 17.64 -14.08 -35.14
CA ARG A 177 18.58 -13.01 -35.49
C ARG A 177 18.71 -12.04 -34.33
N LYS A 178 19.91 -11.48 -34.16
CA LYS A 178 20.26 -10.58 -33.06
C LYS A 178 19.23 -9.48 -32.76
N ARG A 179 18.64 -8.87 -33.80
CA ARG A 179 17.62 -7.81 -33.65
C ARG A 179 16.32 -8.26 -32.99
N PHE A 180 16.03 -9.55 -32.97
CA PHE A 180 14.83 -10.12 -32.37
C PHE A 180 15.09 -10.80 -31.03
N GLU A 181 16.34 -10.92 -30.58
CA GLU A 181 16.68 -11.57 -29.30
C GLU A 181 16.03 -10.90 -28.10
N ILE A 182 15.53 -9.67 -28.27
CA ILE A 182 14.69 -8.97 -27.31
C ILE A 182 13.37 -9.73 -27.00
N TYR A 183 12.84 -10.51 -27.94
CA TYR A 183 11.57 -11.20 -27.77
C TYR A 183 11.60 -12.27 -26.66
N PRO A 184 12.54 -13.24 -26.66
CA PRO A 184 12.66 -14.16 -25.52
C PRO A 184 13.03 -13.45 -24.22
N GLN A 185 13.71 -12.29 -24.27
CA GLN A 185 13.98 -11.48 -23.07
C GLN A 185 12.69 -10.87 -22.51
N ALA A 186 11.79 -10.38 -23.37
CA ALA A 186 10.48 -9.86 -23.00
C ALA A 186 9.63 -10.93 -22.32
N LEU A 187 9.61 -12.16 -22.86
CA LEU A 187 8.88 -13.29 -22.26
C LEU A 187 9.41 -13.64 -20.87
N VAL A 188 10.73 -13.65 -20.69
CA VAL A 188 11.35 -13.90 -19.37
C VAL A 188 11.07 -12.75 -18.40
N ALA A 189 11.13 -11.50 -18.86
CA ALA A 189 10.83 -10.33 -18.03
C ALA A 189 9.37 -10.31 -17.56
N LEU A 190 8.44 -10.71 -18.42
CA LEU A 190 7.03 -10.87 -18.08
C LEU A 190 6.82 -11.90 -16.98
N VAL A 191 7.39 -13.11 -17.14
CA VAL A 191 7.31 -14.17 -16.13
C VAL A 191 7.91 -13.71 -14.80
N LYS A 192 9.09 -13.05 -14.85
CA LYS A 192 9.72 -12.50 -13.65
C LYS A 192 8.80 -11.48 -12.96
N PHE A 193 8.20 -10.57 -13.72
CA PHE A 193 7.28 -9.58 -13.16
C PHE A 193 6.05 -10.23 -12.51
N ALA A 194 5.45 -11.23 -13.14
CA ALA A 194 4.32 -11.96 -12.57
C ALA A 194 4.69 -12.62 -11.23
N HIS A 195 5.87 -13.25 -11.15
CA HIS A 195 6.39 -13.81 -9.91
C HIS A 195 6.66 -12.76 -8.83
N ASP A 196 7.31 -11.65 -9.20
CA ASP A 196 7.61 -10.56 -8.26
C ASP A 196 6.31 -9.95 -7.72
N LEU A 197 5.30 -9.76 -8.57
CA LEU A 197 3.97 -9.31 -8.16
C LEU A 197 3.27 -10.28 -7.20
N ASP A 198 3.22 -11.57 -7.54
CA ASP A 198 2.57 -12.59 -6.71
C ASP A 198 3.24 -12.68 -5.33
N ARG A 199 4.58 -12.69 -5.31
CA ARG A 199 5.38 -12.69 -4.09
C ARG A 199 5.08 -11.45 -3.24
N THR A 200 5.19 -10.25 -3.80
CA THR A 200 5.02 -9.02 -3.03
C THR A 200 3.58 -8.84 -2.53
N LYS A 201 2.57 -9.20 -3.34
CA LYS A 201 1.17 -9.22 -2.89
C LYS A 201 0.96 -10.23 -1.75
N THR A 202 1.54 -11.41 -1.85
CA THR A 202 1.43 -12.45 -0.81
C THR A 202 2.05 -12.00 0.51
N GLU A 203 3.24 -11.40 0.46
CA GLU A 203 3.89 -10.85 1.67
C GLU A 203 3.10 -9.69 2.27
N LEU A 204 2.53 -8.81 1.44
CA LEU A 204 1.66 -7.73 1.90
C LEU A 204 0.40 -8.27 2.58
N VAL A 205 -0.25 -9.31 2.03
CA VAL A 205 -1.40 -9.96 2.67
C VAL A 205 -1.04 -10.55 4.03
N LYS A 206 0.11 -11.21 4.16
CA LYS A 206 0.61 -11.73 5.46
C LYS A 206 0.83 -10.59 6.45
N GLN A 207 1.43 -9.49 6.00
CA GLN A 207 1.69 -8.32 6.84
C GLN A 207 0.38 -7.65 7.30
N ILE A 208 -0.60 -7.50 6.41
CA ILE A 208 -1.95 -7.01 6.74
C ILE A 208 -2.61 -7.91 7.79
N GLN A 209 -2.55 -9.24 7.62
CA GLN A 209 -3.11 -10.18 8.59
C GLN A 209 -2.43 -10.09 9.96
N ALA A 210 -1.10 -9.99 9.98
CA ALA A 210 -0.35 -9.83 11.22
C ALA A 210 -0.70 -8.51 11.93
N GLU A 211 -0.90 -7.44 11.17
CA GLU A 211 -1.34 -6.15 11.70
C GLU A 211 -2.74 -6.23 12.32
N ARG A 212 -3.70 -6.85 11.60
CA ARG A 212 -5.07 -7.06 12.11
C ARG A 212 -5.10 -7.92 13.36
N GLN A 213 -4.24 -8.93 13.48
CA GLN A 213 -4.13 -9.77 14.67
C GLN A 213 -3.57 -9.02 15.88
N ARG A 214 -2.62 -8.09 15.68
CA ARG A 214 -2.07 -7.25 16.75
C ARG A 214 -3.01 -6.14 17.22
N GLY A 215 -3.94 -5.73 16.36
CA GLY A 215 -4.94 -4.70 16.66
C GLY A 215 -6.24 -5.24 17.28
N ARG A 216 -6.38 -6.56 17.45
CA ARG A 216 -7.46 -7.22 18.19
C ARG A 216 -7.03 -7.49 19.62
#